data_AF-A0AAU4PBQ9-F1
#
_entry.id   AF-A0AAU4PBQ9-F1
#
_cell.length_a   1.000
_cell.length_b   1.000
_cell.length_c   1.000
_cell.angle_alpha   90.00
_cell.angle_beta   90.00
_cell.angle_gamma   90.00
#
_symmetry.space_group_name_H-M   'P 1'
#
loop_
_entity.id
_entity.type
_entity.pdbx_description
1 polymer ?
#
loop_
_entity_poly.entity_id
_entity_poly.type
_entity_poly.pdbx_seq_one_letter_code
_entity_poly.pdbx_strand_id
1 'polypeptide(L)' 'MICDRCEQLMRPDEAEQIYIDAASGAGVTVNVHRVLCTRPRTHPQSYPQRPAR' A
#
# COMPACT_ATOMS: atom_id res chain seq x y z
N MET A 1 -8.91 -4.25 -7.48
CA MET A 1 -8.21 -3.52 -6.39
C MET A 1 -7.58 -2.26 -6.95
N ILE A 2 -7.48 -1.20 -6.17
CA ILE A 2 -6.94 0.12 -6.58
C ILE A 2 -5.59 0.33 -5.89
N CYS A 3 -4.61 0.89 -6.60
CA CYS A 3 -3.31 1.23 -6.05
C CYS A 3 -3.35 2.53 -5.26
N ASP A 4 -3.01 2.52 -3.97
CA ASP A 4 -2.99 3.73 -3.13
C ASP A 4 -1.98 4.79 -3.58
N ARG A 5 -0.99 4.39 -4.41
CA ARG A 5 0.02 5.33 -4.93
C ARG A 5 -0.51 6.14 -6.10
N CYS A 6 -1.08 5.47 -7.10
CA CYS A 6 -1.45 6.09 -8.38
C CYS A 6 -2.95 6.09 -8.68
N GLU A 7 -3.75 5.53 -7.76
CA GLU A 7 -5.22 5.42 -7.82
C GLU A 7 -5.76 4.68 -9.04
N GLN A 8 -4.92 3.88 -9.70
CA GLN A 8 -5.32 3.09 -10.84
C GLN A 8 -5.73 1.69 -10.42
N LEU A 9 -6.63 1.10 -11.20
CA LEU A 9 -7.02 -0.28 -11.04
C LEU A 9 -5.82 -1.19 -11.29
N MET A 10 -5.47 -2.00 -10.29
CA MET A 10 -4.47 -3.06 -10.42
C MET A 10 -5.11 -4.28 -11.07
N ARG A 11 -4.49 -4.80 -12.13
CA ARG A 11 -4.90 -6.07 -12.71
C ARG A 11 -4.50 -7.23 -11.80
N PRO A 12 -5.20 -8.38 -11.86
CA PRO A 12 -4.87 -9.53 -11.00
C PRO A 12 -3.44 -10.05 -11.19
N ASP A 13 -2.88 -9.98 -12.40
CA ASP A 13 -1.52 -10.40 -12.74
C ASP A 13 -0.44 -9.42 -12.26
N GLU A 14 -0.81 -8.17 -11.99
CA GLU A 14 0.07 -7.12 -11.47
C GLU A 14 0.06 -7.06 -9.94
N ALA A 15 -0.84 -7.80 -9.30
CA ALA A 15 -1.06 -7.78 -7.86
C ALA A 15 -0.42 -9.00 -7.16
N GLU A 16 0.17 -8.76 -6.01
CA GLU A 16 0.71 -9.76 -5.10
C GLU A 16 -0.01 -9.65 -3.75
N GLN A 17 -0.38 -10.81 -3.18
CA GLN A 17 -0.99 -10.87 -1.86
C GLN A 17 0.08 -11.06 -0.79
N ILE A 18 0.06 -10.18 0.20
CA ILE A 18 0.95 -10.26 1.36
C ILE A 18 0.07 -10.38 2.60
N TYR A 19 0.35 -11.39 3.42
CA TYR A 19 -0.24 -11.49 4.75
C TYR A 19 0.59 -10.69 5.74
N ILE A 20 -0.08 -9.82 6.49
CA ILE A 20 0.53 -9.04 7.56
C ILE A 20 -0.01 -9.57 8.88
N ASP A 21 0.86 -10.18 9.67
CA ASP A 21 0.54 -10.63 11.02
C ASP A 21 0.18 -9.43 11.92
N ALA A 22 -0.90 -9.56 12.67
CA ALA A 22 -1.24 -8.59 13.70
C ALA A 22 -0.53 -8.98 15.00
N ALA A 23 0.04 -7.99 15.70
CA ALA A 23 0.80 -8.21 16.92
C ALA A 23 -0.02 -8.85 18.07
N SER A 24 -1.35 -8.76 18.03
CA SER A 24 -2.23 -9.21 19.12
C SER A 24 -3.59 -9.72 18.65
N GLY A 25 -3.73 -10.15 17.40
CA GLY A 25 -5.04 -10.53 16.85
C GLY A 25 -4.96 -11.19 15.48
N ALA A 26 -6.10 -11.24 14.76
CA ALA A 26 -6.13 -11.72 13.39
C ALA A 26 -5.37 -10.76 12.48
N GLY A 27 -4.38 -11.28 11.74
CA GLY A 27 -3.67 -10.53 10.71
C GLY A 27 -4.56 -10.19 9.51
N VAL A 28 -4.00 -9.45 8.56
CA VAL A 28 -4.71 -8.91 7.40
C VAL A 28 -3.96 -9.26 6.13
N THR A 29 -4.68 -9.75 5.11
CA THR A 29 -4.14 -9.89 3.75
C THR A 29 -4.32 -8.58 3.00
N VAL A 30 -3.22 -8.02 2.52
CA VAL A 30 -3.23 -6.85 1.63
C VAL A 30 -2.83 -7.26 0.21
N ASN A 31 -3.32 -6.52 -0.78
CA ASN A 31 -2.90 -6.66 -2.17
C ASN A 31 -2.00 -5.48 -2.53
N VAL A 32 -0.78 -5.75 -2.98
CA VAL A 32 0.17 -4.74 -3.44
C VAL A 32 0.52 -4.98 -4.90
N HIS A 33 1.14 -4.00 -5.57
CA HIS A 33 1.75 -4.29 -6.86
C HIS A 33 2.94 -5.23 -6.68
N ARG A 34 3.09 -6.19 -7.60
CA ARG A 34 4.25 -7.08 -7.68
C ARG A 34 5.57 -6.34 -7.94
N VAL A 35 5.49 -5.13 -8.51
CA VAL A 35 6.63 -4.24 -8.76
C VAL A 35 6.37 -2.86 -8.17
N LEU A 36 7.44 -2.13 -7.85
CA LEU A 36 7.33 -0.75 -7.39
C LEU A 36 6.60 0.09 -8.44
N CYS A 37 5.51 0.74 -8.03
CA CYS A 37 4.73 1.59 -8.90
C CYS A 37 5.57 2.79 -9.35
N THR A 38 5.84 2.86 -10.65
CA THR A 38 6.68 3.89 -11.29
C THR A 38 5.94 5.22 -11.48
N ARG A 39 4.63 5.23 -11.26
CA ARG A 39 3.82 6.44 -11.41
C ARG A 39 4.04 7.39 -10.25
N PRO A 40 4.01 8.71 -10.51
CA PRO A 40 4.00 9.69 -9.44
C PRO A 40 2.78 9.47 -8.55
N ARG A 41 2.92 9.84 -7.28
CA ARG A 41 1.79 9.79 -6.36
C ARG A 41 0.68 10.74 -6.81
N THR A 42 -0.56 10.26 -6.78
CA THR A 42 -1.72 11.11 -7.09
C THR A 42 -1.92 12.18 -6.02
N HIS A 43 -1.65 11.84 -4.76
CA HIS A 43 -1.73 12.77 -3.65
C HIS A 43 -0.37 13.02 -2.98
N PRO A 44 -0.04 14.29 -2.69
CA PRO A 44 1.11 14.58 -1.84
C PRO A 44 0.88 13.96 -0.46
N GLN A 45 1.87 13.22 0.04
CA GLN A 45 1.81 12.70 1.40
C GLN A 45 1.96 13.88 2.36
N SER A 46 0.84 14.37 2.90
CA SER A 46 0.87 15.31 4.02
C SER A 46 1.33 14.53 5.26
N TYR A 47 2.54 14.81 5.69
CA TYR A 47 3.13 14.20 6.85
C TYR A 47 2.64 14.93 8.11
N PRO A 48 2.21 14.25 9.19
CA PRO A 48 2.55 14.74 10.51
C PRO A 48 4.01 14.35 10.76
N GLN A 49 4.91 15.34 10.79
CA GLN A 49 6.19 15.22 11.47
C GLN A 49 5.89 14.87 12.91
N ARG A 50 5.98 13.58 13.25
CA ARG A 50 5.95 13.13 14.63
C ARG A 50 7.07 13.90 15.34
N PRO A 51 6.80 14.77 16.32
CA PRO A 51 7.88 15.37 17.08
C PRO A 51 8.64 14.23 17.75
N ALA A 52 9.94 14.14 17.51
CA ALA A 52 10.82 13.35 18.35
C ALA A 52 10.61 13.83 19.79
N ARG A 53 10.22 12.93 20.68
CA ARG A 53 10.16 13.18 22.12
C ARG A 53 11.20 12.32 22.79
#